data_AF-A0A2Z6IKX0-F1
#
_entry.id   AF-A0A2Z6IKX0-F1
#
_cell.length_a   1.000
_cell.length_b   1.000
_cell.length_c   1.000
_cell.angle_alpha   90.00
_cell.angle_beta   90.00
_cell.angle_gamma   90.00
#
_symmetry.space_group_name_H-M   'P 1'
#
loop_
_entity.id
_entity.type
_entity.pdbx_description
1 polymer ?
#
loop_
_entity_poly.entity_id
_entity_poly.type
_entity_poly.pdbx_seq_one_letter_code
_entity_poly.pdbx_strand_id
1 'polypeptide(L)'
;MEDVIDIISYLLDHLDDDDDDMVEDHLRAVGFADGDIQRALDWMEGFAVEEQEATSARSLRAYHPYELQNLSVAARGQLHDWERLGVINGAMRERIIDRLLALELDDTDLETLDWVTFMVMANDPGPEAFWVDALLGDNGARILH
;
A
#
# COMPACT_ATOMS: atom_id res chain seq x y z
N MET A 1 -2.16 -14.82 6.08
CA MET A 1 -2.52 -13.49 5.51
C MET A 1 -1.43 -12.45 5.79
N GLU A 2 -0.72 -12.54 6.92
CA GLU A 2 0.66 -12.02 7.04
C GLU A 2 1.54 -12.51 5.88
N ASP A 3 1.31 -13.76 5.43
CA ASP A 3 1.99 -14.38 4.30
C ASP A 3 1.91 -13.58 2.98
N VAL A 4 0.84 -12.80 2.75
CA VAL A 4 0.72 -11.99 1.52
C VAL A 4 1.70 -10.82 1.56
N ILE A 5 1.83 -10.14 2.71
CA ILE A 5 2.79 -9.05 2.91
C ILE A 5 4.22 -9.59 2.86
N ASP A 6 4.46 -10.77 3.44
CA ASP A 6 5.77 -11.43 3.40
C ASP A 6 6.18 -11.78 1.96
N ILE A 7 5.24 -12.30 1.15
CA ILE A 7 5.48 -12.56 -0.27
C ILE A 7 5.80 -11.26 -1.00
N ILE A 8 5.01 -10.20 -0.82
CA ILE A 8 5.25 -8.93 -1.51
C ILE A 8 6.60 -8.32 -1.11
N SER A 9 6.93 -8.34 0.19
CA SER A 9 8.23 -7.86 0.68
C SER A 9 9.37 -8.70 0.09
N TYR A 10 9.20 -10.01 0.02
CA TYR A 10 10.16 -10.91 -0.60
C TYR A 10 10.37 -10.59 -2.09
N LEU A 11 9.28 -10.37 -2.84
CA LEU A 11 9.33 -10.00 -4.25
C LEU A 11 10.17 -8.73 -4.45
N LEU A 12 9.92 -7.68 -3.65
CA LEU A 12 10.65 -6.41 -3.74
C LEU A 12 12.14 -6.53 -3.42
N ASP A 13 12.50 -7.39 -2.46
CA ASP A 13 13.89 -7.56 -2.04
C ASP A 13 14.71 -8.45 -2.98
N HIS A 14 14.06 -9.38 -3.69
CA HIS A 14 14.76 -10.48 -4.36
C HIS A 14 14.54 -10.57 -5.87
N LEU A 15 13.60 -9.82 -6.45
CA LEU A 15 13.30 -9.89 -7.87
C LEU A 15 13.46 -8.50 -8.51
N ASP A 16 14.49 -8.39 -9.35
CA ASP A 16 14.61 -7.31 -10.32
C ASP A 16 13.66 -7.59 -11.52
N ASP A 17 13.23 -6.54 -12.24
CA ASP A 17 12.24 -6.54 -13.34
C ASP A 17 12.39 -7.62 -14.46
N ASP A 18 13.48 -8.40 -14.48
CA ASP A 18 13.86 -9.26 -15.60
C ASP A 18 13.42 -10.75 -15.49
N ASP A 19 12.87 -11.22 -14.35
CA ASP A 19 12.59 -12.65 -14.11
C ASP A 19 11.10 -13.01 -13.88
N ASP A 20 10.17 -12.24 -14.45
CA ASP A 20 8.70 -12.44 -14.31
C ASP A 20 8.22 -13.87 -14.64
N ASP A 21 8.82 -14.52 -15.65
CA ASP A 21 8.39 -15.84 -16.15
C ASP A 21 8.60 -16.98 -15.14
N MET A 22 9.38 -16.78 -14.07
CA MET A 22 9.71 -17.80 -13.07
C MET A 22 9.35 -17.43 -11.63
N VAL A 23 8.70 -16.27 -11.40
CA VAL A 23 8.42 -15.74 -10.06
C VAL A 23 7.57 -16.70 -9.22
N GLU A 24 6.49 -17.23 -9.79
CA GLU A 24 5.62 -18.16 -9.05
C GLU A 24 6.36 -19.44 -8.63
N ASP A 25 7.16 -20.01 -9.54
CA ASP A 25 7.92 -21.23 -9.27
C ASP A 25 9.00 -21.00 -8.20
N HIS A 26 9.60 -19.81 -8.20
CA HIS A 26 10.54 -19.39 -7.17
C HIS A 26 9.86 -19.22 -5.80
N LEU A 27 8.72 -18.53 -5.74
CA LEU A 27 7.93 -18.40 -4.50
C LEU A 27 7.47 -19.75 -3.95
N ARG A 28 7.04 -20.68 -4.82
CA ARG A 28 6.74 -22.07 -4.45
C ARG A 28 7.95 -22.78 -3.87
N ALA A 29 9.13 -22.59 -4.46
CA ALA A 29 10.38 -23.19 -3.99
C ALA A 29 10.81 -22.66 -2.63
N VAL A 30 10.51 -21.39 -2.32
CA VAL A 30 10.70 -20.78 -0.98
C VAL A 30 9.71 -21.34 0.04
N GLY A 31 8.57 -21.87 -0.42
CA GLY A 31 7.60 -22.59 0.40
C GLY A 31 6.30 -21.82 0.66
N PHE A 32 6.05 -20.73 -0.07
CA PHE A 32 4.78 -20.01 0.00
C PHE A 32 3.63 -20.84 -0.59
N ALA A 33 2.43 -20.66 -0.04
CA ALA A 33 1.24 -21.36 -0.51
C ALA A 33 0.73 -20.73 -1.83
N ASP A 34 0.35 -21.56 -2.81
CA ASP A 34 -0.14 -21.10 -4.12
C ASP A 34 -1.28 -20.06 -4.02
N GLY A 35 -2.16 -20.22 -3.03
CA GLY A 35 -3.26 -19.27 -2.81
C GLY A 35 -2.79 -17.88 -2.37
N ASP A 36 -1.76 -17.80 -1.53
CA ASP A 36 -1.21 -16.52 -1.05
C ASP A 36 -0.29 -15.90 -2.11
N ILE A 37 0.40 -16.72 -2.91
CA ILE A 37 1.18 -16.28 -4.08
C ILE A 37 0.27 -15.55 -5.06
N GLN A 38 -0.84 -16.18 -5.48
CA GLN A 38 -1.77 -15.55 -6.43
C GLN A 38 -2.32 -14.24 -5.87
N ARG A 39 -2.72 -14.21 -4.59
CA ARG A 39 -3.24 -13.00 -3.96
C ARG A 39 -2.21 -11.86 -3.92
N ALA A 40 -0.95 -12.18 -3.65
CA ALA A 40 0.13 -11.20 -3.65
C ALA A 40 0.39 -10.62 -5.05
N LEU A 41 0.41 -11.48 -6.08
CA LEU A 41 0.57 -11.07 -7.47
C LEU A 41 -0.62 -10.20 -7.93
N ASP A 42 -1.86 -10.65 -7.68
CA ASP A 42 -3.08 -9.89 -7.98
C ASP A 42 -3.09 -8.52 -7.28
N TRP A 43 -2.59 -8.46 -6.04
CA TRP A 43 -2.48 -7.20 -5.30
C TRP A 43 -1.48 -6.23 -5.94
N MET A 44 -0.32 -6.74 -6.38
CA MET A 44 0.72 -5.98 -7.07
C MET A 44 0.25 -5.44 -8.42
N GLU A 45 -0.56 -6.18 -9.17
CA GLU A 45 -1.09 -5.72 -10.47
C GLU A 45 -1.91 -4.43 -10.36
N GLY A 46 -2.59 -4.19 -9.23
CA GLY A 46 -3.43 -3.00 -9.09
C GLY A 46 -2.69 -1.70 -8.75
N PHE A 47 -1.35 -1.68 -8.84
CA PHE A 47 -0.60 -0.43 -9.01
C PHE A 47 -0.52 0.04 -10.47
N ALA A 48 -0.97 -0.77 -11.43
CA ALA A 48 -1.05 -0.36 -12.83
C ALA A 48 -1.85 0.95 -12.96
N VAL A 49 -1.26 1.93 -13.65
CA VAL A 49 -1.71 3.32 -13.63
C VAL A 49 -3.11 3.46 -14.22
N GLU A 50 -4.09 3.74 -13.36
CA GLU A 50 -5.34 4.37 -13.76
C GLU A 50 -5.24 5.89 -13.57
N GLU A 51 -5.59 6.66 -14.61
CA GLU A 51 -5.71 8.11 -14.53
C GLU A 51 -6.77 8.48 -13.50
N GLN A 52 -6.36 9.14 -12.42
CA GLN A 52 -7.28 9.57 -11.37
C GLN A 52 -7.67 11.02 -11.54
N GLU A 53 -8.96 11.28 -11.39
CA GLU A 53 -9.50 12.63 -11.41
C GLU A 53 -8.98 13.44 -10.22
N ALA A 54 -8.54 14.67 -10.49
CA ALA A 54 -8.04 15.56 -9.47
C ALA A 54 -9.13 15.88 -8.43
N THR A 55 -8.87 15.52 -7.16
CA THR A 55 -9.77 15.86 -6.05
C THR A 55 -9.65 17.34 -5.70
N SER A 56 -10.78 18.01 -5.43
CA SER A 56 -10.78 19.40 -4.98
C SER A 56 -10.21 19.51 -3.56
N ALA A 57 -9.31 20.47 -3.32
CA ALA A 57 -8.71 20.73 -2.01
C ALA A 57 -9.70 21.11 -0.87
N ARG A 58 -11.00 21.26 -1.17
CA ARG A 58 -12.06 21.54 -0.18
C ARG A 58 -13.11 20.44 -0.07
N SER A 59 -12.87 19.24 -0.61
CA SER A 59 -13.80 18.13 -0.47
C SER A 59 -13.80 17.57 0.96
N LEU A 60 -14.97 17.15 1.43
CA LEU A 60 -15.11 16.34 2.64
C LEU A 60 -15.18 14.88 2.23
N ARG A 61 -14.36 14.01 2.84
CA ARG A 61 -14.48 12.56 2.68
C ARG A 61 -15.45 11.98 3.71
N ALA A 62 -16.31 11.08 3.24
CA ALA A 62 -17.12 10.20 4.08
C ALA A 62 -16.69 8.76 3.85
N TYR A 63 -16.55 8.00 4.94
CA TYR A 63 -16.17 6.58 4.87
C TYR A 63 -17.40 5.71 4.68
N HIS A 64 -17.31 4.78 3.73
CA HIS A 64 -18.29 3.73 3.52
C HIS A 64 -18.31 2.76 4.72
N PRO A 65 -19.45 2.13 5.09
CA PRO A 65 -19.51 1.18 6.20
C PRO A 65 -18.49 0.04 6.11
N TYR A 66 -18.18 -0.42 4.90
CA TYR A 66 -17.14 -1.41 4.67
C TYR A 66 -15.74 -0.89 5.04
N GLU A 67 -15.41 0.35 4.69
CA GLU A 67 -14.14 0.97 5.11
C GLU A 67 -14.10 1.14 6.64
N LEU A 68 -15.21 1.51 7.27
CA LEU A 68 -15.28 1.66 8.73
C LEU A 68 -15.07 0.34 9.47
N GLN A 69 -15.43 -0.78 8.84
CA GLN A 69 -15.28 -2.11 9.39
C GLN A 69 -13.82 -2.59 9.32
N ASN A 70 -13.14 -2.33 8.21
CA ASN A 70 -11.79 -2.85 7.95
C ASN A 70 -10.67 -1.86 8.32
N LEU A 71 -10.97 -0.55 8.37
CA LEU A 71 -10.01 0.49 8.75
C LEU A 71 -10.26 0.96 10.19
N SER A 72 -9.27 0.70 11.03
CA SER A 72 -9.26 1.16 12.42
C SER A 72 -9.41 2.69 12.51
N VAL A 73 -9.91 3.17 13.66
CA VAL A 73 -10.01 4.62 13.93
C VAL A 73 -8.64 5.30 13.83
N ALA A 74 -7.59 4.61 14.26
CA ALA A 74 -6.21 5.11 14.21
C ALA A 74 -5.74 5.27 12.76
N ALA A 75 -5.92 4.27 11.90
CA ALA A 75 -5.55 4.34 10.49
C ALA A 75 -6.25 5.49 9.76
N ARG A 76 -7.57 5.65 9.99
CA ARG A 76 -8.35 6.76 9.41
C ARG A 76 -7.91 8.14 9.91
N GLY A 77 -7.49 8.23 11.17
CA GLY A 77 -6.92 9.46 11.74
C GLY A 77 -5.57 9.83 11.11
N GLN A 78 -4.69 8.85 10.96
CA GLN A 78 -3.37 9.00 10.33
C GLN A 78 -3.49 9.49 8.88
N LEU A 79 -4.36 8.87 8.07
CA LEU A 79 -4.66 9.30 6.70
C LEU A 79 -5.14 10.75 6.64
N HIS A 80 -6.04 11.12 7.56
CA HIS A 80 -6.53 12.50 7.64
C HIS A 80 -5.42 13.49 8.02
N ASP A 81 -4.55 13.11 8.96
CA ASP A 81 -3.44 13.95 9.39
C ASP A 81 -2.42 14.15 8.28
N TRP A 82 -2.06 13.11 7.54
CA TRP A 82 -1.17 13.21 6.38
C TRP A 82 -1.73 14.09 5.26
N GLU A 83 -3.02 13.94 4.93
CA GLU A 83 -3.66 14.81 3.93
C GLU A 83 -3.67 16.27 4.41
N ARG A 84 -3.98 16.51 5.68
CA ARG A 84 -3.97 17.86 6.27
C ARG A 84 -2.58 18.49 6.27
N LEU A 85 -1.54 17.70 6.48
CA LEU A 85 -0.15 18.13 6.45
C LEU A 85 0.40 18.27 5.01
N GLY A 86 -0.35 17.83 3.99
CA GLY A 86 0.06 17.86 2.60
C GLY A 86 1.08 16.78 2.23
N VAL A 87 1.20 15.73 3.05
CA VAL A 87 2.03 14.54 2.78
C VAL A 87 1.42 13.70 1.65
N ILE A 88 0.09 13.60 1.64
CA ILE A 88 -0.70 12.97 0.58
C ILE A 88 -1.77 13.94 0.11
N ASN A 89 -2.24 13.76 -1.12
CA ASN A 89 -3.43 14.43 -1.62
C ASN A 89 -4.66 13.48 -1.57
N GLY A 90 -5.83 14.00 -1.92
CA GLY A 90 -7.07 13.23 -1.85
C GLY A 90 -7.07 12.00 -2.76
N ALA A 91 -6.46 12.05 -3.94
CA ALA A 91 -6.35 10.91 -4.86
C ALA A 91 -5.42 9.82 -4.31
N MET A 92 -4.26 10.22 -3.76
CA MET A 92 -3.32 9.32 -3.08
C MET A 92 -3.98 8.63 -1.89
N ARG A 93 -4.77 9.35 -1.09
CA ARG A 93 -5.56 8.76 0.01
C ARG A 93 -6.51 7.66 -0.49
N GLU A 94 -7.17 7.85 -1.64
CA GLU A 94 -8.03 6.80 -2.21
C GLU A 94 -7.23 5.57 -2.61
N ARG A 95 -6.08 5.75 -3.26
CA ARG A 95 -5.19 4.63 -3.62
C ARG A 95 -4.74 3.84 -2.39
N ILE A 96 -4.33 4.53 -1.33
CA ILE A 96 -3.91 3.88 -0.08
C ILE A 96 -5.05 3.06 0.52
N ILE A 97 -6.25 3.63 0.60
CA ILE A 97 -7.43 2.91 1.13
C ILE A 97 -7.75 1.69 0.27
N ASP A 98 -7.77 1.85 -1.05
CA ASP A 98 -8.06 0.78 -1.99
C ASP A 98 -7.06 -0.39 -1.82
N ARG A 99 -5.76 -0.09 -1.77
CA ARG A 99 -4.71 -1.09 -1.55
C ARG A 99 -4.81 -1.77 -0.18
N LEU A 100 -5.14 -1.03 0.88
CA LEU A 100 -5.34 -1.62 2.21
C LEU A 100 -6.50 -2.61 2.22
N LEU A 101 -7.63 -2.25 1.60
CA LEU A 101 -8.79 -3.12 1.53
C LEU A 101 -8.54 -4.35 0.66
N ALA A 102 -7.74 -4.23 -0.40
CA ALA A 102 -7.36 -5.34 -1.26
C ALA A 102 -6.49 -6.40 -0.57
N LEU A 103 -5.82 -6.06 0.54
CA LEU A 103 -5.12 -7.06 1.37
C LEU A 103 -6.11 -7.97 2.13
N GLU A 104 -7.38 -7.55 2.26
CA GLU A 104 -8.46 -8.25 2.97
C GLU A 104 -8.10 -8.66 4.41
N LEU A 105 -7.25 -7.87 5.07
CA LEU A 105 -6.82 -8.12 6.45
C LEU A 105 -7.98 -8.00 7.43
N ASP A 106 -8.03 -8.90 8.40
CA ASP A 106 -9.05 -8.88 9.47
C ASP A 106 -8.96 -7.59 10.30
N ASP A 107 -7.74 -7.06 10.50
CA ASP A 107 -7.47 -5.79 11.15
C ASP A 107 -6.30 -5.08 10.46
N THR A 108 -6.51 -3.82 10.08
CA THR A 108 -5.44 -2.95 9.56
C THR A 108 -4.79 -2.15 10.69
N ASP A 109 -3.55 -2.49 11.01
CA ASP A 109 -2.72 -1.73 11.95
C ASP A 109 -1.97 -0.56 11.28
N LEU A 110 -1.26 0.22 12.10
CA LEU A 110 -0.54 1.40 11.61
C LEU A 110 0.72 1.01 10.81
N GLU A 111 1.32 -0.14 11.10
CA GLU A 111 2.51 -0.61 10.39
C GLU A 111 2.15 -1.02 8.96
N THR A 112 1.04 -1.74 8.78
CA THR A 112 0.46 -2.05 7.47
C THR A 112 0.09 -0.77 6.71
N LEU A 113 -0.52 0.21 7.37
CA LEU A 113 -0.84 1.49 6.74
C LEU A 113 0.42 2.22 6.25
N ASP A 114 1.46 2.30 7.09
CA ASP A 114 2.73 2.93 6.73
C ASP A 114 3.36 2.21 5.52
N TRP A 115 3.39 0.87 5.54
CA TRP A 115 3.92 0.05 4.44
C TRP A 115 3.12 0.20 3.14
N VAL A 116 1.79 0.12 3.17
CA VAL A 116 0.97 0.32 1.97
C VAL A 116 1.13 1.74 1.43
N THR A 117 1.23 2.73 2.33
CA THR A 117 1.46 4.12 1.92
C THR A 117 2.78 4.27 1.17
N PHE A 118 3.85 3.64 1.67
CA PHE A 118 5.13 3.57 0.97
C PHE A 118 4.98 2.96 -0.42
N MET A 119 4.32 1.80 -0.51
CA MET A 119 4.12 1.09 -1.77
C MET A 119 3.38 1.94 -2.80
N VAL A 120 2.31 2.63 -2.38
CA VAL A 120 1.56 3.53 -3.27
C VAL A 120 2.43 4.70 -3.70
N MET A 121 3.22 5.30 -2.81
CA MET A 121 4.09 6.44 -3.16
C MET A 121 5.23 6.03 -4.09
N ALA A 122 5.82 4.85 -3.89
CA ALA A 122 6.89 4.33 -4.73
C ALA A 122 6.41 4.02 -6.15
N ASN A 123 5.16 3.60 -6.30
CA ASN A 123 4.55 3.24 -7.58
C ASN A 123 3.80 4.40 -8.27
N ASP A 124 3.74 5.59 -7.67
CA ASP A 124 3.11 6.77 -8.28
C ASP A 124 4.15 7.72 -8.87
N PRO A 125 4.22 7.90 -10.21
CA PRO A 125 5.15 8.84 -10.85
C PRO A 125 4.76 10.33 -10.67
N GLY A 126 3.89 10.65 -9.72
CA GLY A 126 3.38 11.99 -9.46
C GLY A 126 4.48 13.01 -9.10
N PRO A 127 4.25 14.32 -9.38
CA PRO A 127 5.25 15.39 -9.20
C PRO A 127 5.66 15.67 -7.75
N GLU A 128 5.07 14.97 -6.78
CA GLU A 128 5.24 15.16 -5.33
C GLU A 128 5.95 13.97 -4.65
N ALA A 129 6.45 12.99 -5.40
CA ALA A 129 7.10 11.74 -4.93
C ALA A 129 8.43 11.92 -4.14
N PHE A 130 8.71 13.11 -3.61
CA PHE A 130 9.95 13.45 -2.90
C PHE A 130 9.94 13.10 -1.40
N TRP A 131 8.86 12.55 -0.84
CA TRP A 131 8.71 12.33 0.61
C TRP A 131 8.92 10.89 1.07
N VAL A 132 9.15 9.95 0.15
CA VAL A 132 9.27 8.51 0.45
C VAL A 132 10.36 8.24 1.49
N ASP A 133 11.56 8.81 1.30
CA ASP A 133 12.70 8.69 2.24
C ASP A 133 12.52 9.48 3.55
N ALA A 134 11.56 10.42 3.62
CA ALA A 134 11.37 11.29 4.79
C ALA A 134 10.37 10.73 5.81
N LEU A 135 9.51 9.81 5.39
CA LEU A 135 8.46 9.24 6.23
C LEU A 135 8.89 7.95 6.93
N LEU A 136 9.67 7.12 6.26
CA LEU A 136 10.04 5.78 6.73
C LEU A 136 11.53 5.57 6.50
N GLY A 137 12.19 4.88 7.42
CA GLY A 137 13.55 4.38 7.19
C GLY A 137 13.53 3.18 6.25
N ASP A 138 14.72 2.76 5.81
CA ASP A 138 14.95 1.62 4.90
C ASP A 138 14.28 0.30 5.33
N ASN A 139 13.74 0.23 6.55
CA ASN A 139 13.05 -0.91 7.14
C ASN A 139 11.54 -0.68 7.39
N GLY A 140 10.93 0.36 6.79
CA GLY A 140 9.52 0.69 7.00
C GLY A 140 9.22 1.30 8.38
N ALA A 141 10.23 1.60 9.20
CA ALA A 141 10.02 2.20 10.51
C ALA A 141 9.82 3.72 10.42
N ARG A 142 8.85 4.26 11.16
CA ARG A 142 8.58 5.70 11.24
C ARG A 142 9.80 6.51 11.69
N ILE A 143 10.19 7.50 10.88
CA ILE A 143 11.29 8.42 11.23
C ILE A 143 10.78 9.69 11.96
N LEU A 144 9.52 10.09 11.78
CA LEU A 144 9.00 11.32 12.37
C LEU A 144 8.22 11.08 13.69
N HIS A 145 8.75 11.67 14.76
CA HIS A 145 8.10 11.96 16.04
C HIS A 145 7.24 13.22 15.98
#